data_AF-A0A1G8I785-F1
#
_entry.id   AF-A0A1G8I785-F1
#
_cell.length_a   1.000
_cell.length_b   1.000
_cell.length_c   1.000
_cell.angle_alpha   90.00
_cell.angle_beta   90.00
_cell.angle_gamma   90.00
#
_symmetry.space_group_name_H-M   'P 1'
#
loop_
_entity.id
_entity.type
_entity.pdbx_description
1 polymer ?
#
loop_
_entity_poly.entity_id
_entity_poly.type
_entity_poly.pdbx_seq_one_letter_code
_entity_poly.pdbx_strand_id
1 'polypeptide(L)' 'MKLSPIEQEKLLTFMAGELAKQRKERGIKLNYPEAIALISSYIAEGAHEGKSVAQLMSEGKQKQTGFFIQLEVWKA' A
#
# COMPACT_ATOMS: atom_id res chain seq x y z
N MET A 1 11.40 19.30 11.35
CA MET A 1 10.30 18.68 12.12
C MET A 1 10.90 17.83 13.22
N LYS A 2 10.22 17.66 14.36
CA LYS A 2 10.57 16.67 15.40
C LYS A 2 9.56 15.53 15.31
N LEU A 3 9.86 14.55 14.46
CA LEU A 3 9.00 13.39 14.26
C LEU A 3 9.28 12.36 15.36
N SER A 4 8.23 11.79 15.93
CA SER A 4 8.32 10.58 16.73
C SER A 4 8.72 9.38 15.85
N PRO A 5 9.28 8.31 16.45
CA PRO A 5 9.61 7.09 15.71
C PRO A 5 8.42 6.53 14.90
N ILE A 6 7.21 6.57 15.48
CA ILE A 6 5.98 6.09 14.84
C ILE A 6 5.62 6.94 13.61
N GLU A 7 5.80 8.26 13.67
CA GLU A 7 5.54 9.12 12.52
C GLU A 7 6.55 8.86 11.40
N GLN A 8 7.81 8.57 11.73
CA GLN A 8 8.80 8.15 10.75
C GLN A 8 8.43 6.80 10.10
N GLU A 9 7.99 5.81 10.88
CA GLU A 9 7.53 4.51 10.37
C GLU A 9 6.33 4.64 9.42
N LYS A 10 5.38 5.53 9.74
CA LYS A 10 4.24 5.82 8.85
C LYS A 10 4.70 6.42 7.52
N LEU A 11 5.67 7.34 7.55
CA LEU A 11 6.25 7.90 6.34
C LEU A 11 6.99 6.85 5.51
N LEU A 12 7.74 5.94 6.16
CA LEU A 12 8.39 4.82 5.46
C LEU A 12 7.36 3.89 4.80
N THR A 13 6.25 3.63 5.47
CA THR A 13 5.14 2.83 4.91
C THR A 13 4.54 3.51 3.67
N PHE A 14 4.32 4.83 3.74
CA PHE A 14 3.85 5.61 2.60
C PHE A 14 4.84 5.54 1.42
N MET A 15 6.13 5.73 1.67
CA MET A 15 7.17 5.63 0.63
C MET A 15 7.20 4.25 -0.03
N ALA A 16 7.07 3.17 0.75
CA ALA A 16 6.99 1.81 0.21
C ALA A 16 5.75 1.63 -0.69
N GLY A 17 4.61 2.21 -0.30
CA GLY A 17 3.38 2.20 -1.11
C GLY A 17 3.52 2.96 -2.42
N GLU A 18 4.15 4.14 -2.41
CA GLU A 18 4.39 4.91 -3.64
C GLU A 18 5.37 4.20 -4.57
N LEU A 19 6.41 3.56 -4.03
CA LEU A 19 7.32 2.72 -4.81
C LEU A 19 6.57 1.55 -5.47
N ALA A 20 5.69 0.88 -4.73
CA ALA A 20 4.85 -0.19 -5.26
C ALA A 20 3.91 0.32 -6.37
N LYS A 21 3.30 1.49 -6.19
CA LYS A 21 2.46 2.14 -7.21
C LYS A 21 3.25 2.42 -8.50
N GLN A 22 4.44 3.01 -8.40
CA GLN A 22 5.30 3.28 -9.56
C GLN A 22 5.77 2.01 -10.27
N ARG A 23 6.01 0.91 -9.54
CA ARG A 23 6.32 -0.40 -10.13
C ARG A 23 5.12 -0.95 -10.89
N LYS A 24 3.93 -0.84 -10.31
CA LYS A 24 2.67 -1.24 -10.95
C LYS A 24 2.40 -0.45 -12.23
N GLU A 25 2.58 0.86 -12.21
CA GLU A 25 2.40 1.72 -13.39
C GLU A 25 3.33 1.35 -14.55
N ARG A 26 4.51 0.79 -14.24
CA ARG A 26 5.44 0.20 -15.22
C ARG A 26 5.07 -1.22 -15.67
N GLY A 27 3.95 -1.77 -15.22
CA GLY A 27 3.50 -3.12 -15.55
C GLY A 27 4.21 -4.24 -14.77
N ILE A 28 4.99 -3.90 -13.74
CA ILE A 28 5.67 -4.88 -12.90
C ILE A 28 4.66 -5.52 -11.95
N LYS A 29 4.64 -6.86 -11.89
CA LYS A 29 3.84 -7.60 -10.91
C LYS A 29 4.39 -7.33 -9.52
N LEU A 30 3.51 -6.89 -8.62
CA LEU A 30 3.90 -6.62 -7.24
C LEU A 30 4.11 -7.93 -6.47
N ASN A 31 5.11 -7.94 -5.60
CA ASN A 31 5.24 -8.97 -4.58
C ASN A 31 4.34 -8.68 -3.37
N TYR A 32 4.35 -9.60 -2.40
CA TYR A 32 3.51 -9.51 -1.20
C TYR A 32 3.71 -8.21 -0.39
N PRO A 33 4.95 -7.83 0.03
CA PRO A 33 5.13 -6.61 0.80
C PRO A 33 4.79 -5.33 0.01
N GLU A 34 5.03 -5.31 -1.30
CA GLU A 34 4.60 -4.20 -2.16
C GLU A 34 3.09 -4.06 -2.24
N ALA A 35 2.36 -5.17 -2.34
CA ALA A 35 0.90 -5.16 -2.35
C ALA A 35 0.35 -4.63 -1.02
N ILE A 36 0.89 -5.08 0.12
CA ILE A 36 0.51 -4.55 1.44
C ILE A 36 0.82 -3.06 1.54
N ALA A 37 2.03 -2.64 1.17
CA ALA A 37 2.43 -1.25 1.27
C ALA A 37 1.53 -0.32 0.44
N LEU A 38 1.17 -0.76 -0.78
CA LEU A 38 0.25 -0.03 -1.66
C LEU A 38 -1.15 0.17 -1.04
N ILE A 39 -1.69 -0.86 -0.39
CA ILE A 39 -3.01 -0.80 0.25
C ILE A 39 -2.94 0.07 1.50
N SER A 40 -1.91 -0.13 2.33
CA SER A 40 -1.70 0.63 3.56
C SER A 40 -1.54 2.11 3.29
N SER A 41 -0.75 2.49 2.27
CA SER A 41 -0.60 3.90 1.89
C SER A 41 -1.91 4.48 1.38
N TYR A 42 -2.68 3.73 0.58
CA TYR A 42 -3.98 4.18 0.08
C TYR A 42 -4.99 4.43 1.21
N ILE A 43 -5.06 3.53 2.19
CA ILE A 43 -5.94 3.69 3.35
C ILE A 43 -5.51 4.88 4.20
N ALA A 44 -4.20 5.03 4.44
CA ALA A 44 -3.67 6.14 5.23
C ALA A 44 -3.98 7.50 4.60
N GLU A 45 -3.78 7.64 3.28
CA GLU A 45 -4.11 8.86 2.55
C GLU A 45 -5.63 9.10 2.51
N GLY A 46 -6.43 8.07 2.27
CA GLY A 46 -7.87 8.21 2.27
C GLY A 46 -8.44 8.60 3.66
N ALA A 47 -7.82 8.14 4.74
CA ALA A 47 -8.14 8.61 6.09
C ALA A 47 -7.73 10.08 6.28
N HIS A 48 -6.61 10.51 5.71
CA HIS A 48 -6.18 11.91 5.71
C HIS A 48 -7.15 12.81 4.93
N GLU A 49 -7.70 12.32 3.82
CA GLU A 49 -8.75 12.98 3.02
C GLU A 49 -10.13 13.01 3.72
N GLY A 50 -10.27 12.38 4.90
CA GLY A 50 -11.51 12.37 5.68
C GLY A 50 -12.54 11.32 5.24
N LYS A 51 -12.13 10.29 4.51
CA LYS A 51 -13.03 9.18 4.14
C LYS A 51 -13.43 8.37 5.36
N SER A 52 -14.64 7.82 5.33
CA SER A 52 -15.12 6.91 6.37
C SER A 52 -14.43 5.55 6.29
N VAL A 53 -14.34 4.87 7.43
CA VAL A 53 -13.79 3.50 7.51
C VAL A 53 -14.50 2.56 6.55
N ALA A 54 -15.83 2.66 6.41
CA ALA A 54 -16.61 1.81 5.51
C ALA A 54 -16.23 2.01 4.03
N GLN A 55 -15.98 3.26 3.61
CA GLN A 55 -15.48 3.56 2.26
C GLN A 55 -14.10 2.95 2.05
N LEU A 56 -13.17 3.15 2.99
CA LEU A 56 -11.80 2.66 2.88
C LEU A 56 -11.72 1.13 2.85
N MET A 57 -12.56 0.43 3.60
CA MET A 57 -12.64 -1.03 3.56
C MET A 57 -13.11 -1.55 2.20
N SER A 58 -14.12 -0.90 1.62
CA SER A 58 -14.64 -1.27 0.30
C SER A 58 -13.64 -0.96 -0.81
N GLU A 59 -13.09 0.26 -0.83
CA GLU A 59 -12.12 0.72 -1.82
C GLU A 59 -10.80 -0.07 -1.73
N GLY A 60 -10.31 -0.34 -0.53
CA GLY A 60 -9.08 -1.10 -0.29
C GLY A 60 -9.15 -2.52 -0.84
N LYS A 61 -10.32 -3.16 -0.78
CA LYS A 61 -10.53 -4.49 -1.37
C LYS A 61 -10.41 -4.47 -2.90
N GLN A 62 -10.93 -3.43 -3.55
CA GLN A 62 -10.83 -3.26 -5.00
C GLN A 62 -9.39 -3.04 -5.46
N LYS A 63 -8.56 -2.38 -4.63
CA LYS A 63 -7.12 -2.23 -4.90
C LYS A 63 -6.36 -3.56 -4.88
N GLN A 64 -6.95 -4.67 -4.42
CA GLN A 64 -6.37 -6.01 -4.44
C GLN A 64 -6.78 -6.86 -5.66
N THR A 65 -7.90 -6.55 -6.34
CA THR A 65 -8.59 -7.52 -7.21
C THR A 65 -8.07 -7.62 -8.66
N GLY A 66 -6.78 -7.34 -8.89
CA GLY A 66 -6.18 -7.41 -10.24
C GLY A 66 -4.76 -7.98 -10.29
N PHE A 67 -4.29 -8.62 -9.22
CA PHE A 67 -2.85 -8.81 -9.03
C PHE A 67 -2.45 -10.28 -9.03
N PHE A 68 -1.71 -10.65 -10.06
CA PHE A 68 -0.79 -11.78 -10.01
C PHE A 68 0.32 -11.41 -9.02
N ILE A 69 0.10 -11.67 -7.73
CA ILE A 69 1.22 -11.77 -6.78
C ILE A 69 2.17 -12.79 -7.38
N GLN A 70 3.44 -12.42 -7.56
CA GLN A 70 4.43 -13.35 -8.09
C GLN A 70 4.52 -14.53 -7.14
N LEU A 71 3.88 -15.66 -7.52
CA LEU A 71 3.70 -16.89 -6.74
C LEU A 71 5.01 -17.57 -6.31
N GLU A 72 6.15 -17.00 -6.68
CA GLU A 72 7.47 -17.60 -6.46
C GLU A 72 8.07 -17.26 -5.08
N VAL A 73 7.52 -16.30 -4.33
CA VAL A 73 8.10 -15.89 -3.04
C VAL A 73 7.63 -16.75 -1.86
N TRP A 74 6.62 -17.60 -2.04
CA TRP A 74 6.13 -18.53 -1.00
C TRP A 74 6.86 -19.88 -0.97
N LYS A 75 7.97 -20.03 -1.72
CA LYS A 75 8.74 -21.29 -1.83
C LYS A 75 10.09 -21.31 -1.09
N ALA A 76 10.34 -20.38 -0.18
CA ALA A 76 11.55 -20.37 0.65
C ALA A 76 11.20 -20.51 2.13
#